data_AF-A0A1M5YI37-F1
#
_entry.id   AF-A0A1M5YI37-F1
#
_cell.length_a   1.000
_cell.length_b   1.000
_cell.length_c   1.000
_cell.angle_alpha   90.00
_cell.angle_beta   90.00
_cell.angle_gamma   90.00
#
_symmetry.space_group_name_H-M   'P 1'
#
loop_
_entity.id
_entity.type
_entity.pdbx_description
1 polymer ?
#
loop_
_entity_poly.entity_id
_entity_poly.type
_entity_poly.pdbx_seq_one_letter_code
_entity_poly.pdbx_strand_id
1 'polypeptide(L)'
;MSSGIDSADVEEIQQSDSGPATQERPDATAAPHKSPRGARALKSGLRAAVVLCLAASVVHVILVFFHVAPANTVSKRYSPLINAWVYPFFEQNWRLFAPDPESVNRQILARTAHTVSDGSVRVGPWFDLTAVDGSAVEHQPFPSHTAQNMLRRAWSSYVDTHGGDDKARTERALMMQKYLTNIAADRVAAHNSGTFDFIQLRVLTMPIPSGPAAGNRPPTPAENRLLPWWKVTRHGK
;
A
#
# COMPACT_ATOMS: atom_id res chain seq x y z
N MET A 1 65.25 9.35 5.66
CA MET A 1 65.77 8.98 7.00
C MET A 1 65.72 10.23 7.87
N SER A 2 65.47 10.09 9.17
CA SER A 2 65.43 11.18 10.19
C SER A 2 64.27 12.20 10.02
N SER A 3 63.47 12.61 11.00
CA SER A 3 63.48 12.54 12.50
C SER A 3 64.45 13.50 13.21
N GLY A 4 64.00 14.07 14.34
CA GLY A 4 64.61 15.21 15.06
C GLY A 4 64.01 16.54 14.56
N ILE A 5 63.19 17.29 15.28
CA ILE A 5 63.31 17.85 16.65
C ILE A 5 64.59 18.66 16.81
N ASP A 6 64.43 19.97 17.02
CA ASP A 6 65.31 20.70 17.93
C ASP A 6 64.57 21.86 18.61
N SER A 7 64.95 22.16 19.84
CA SER A 7 64.43 23.25 20.67
C SER A 7 65.59 24.13 21.12
N ALA A 8 65.43 25.45 21.13
CA ALA A 8 66.31 26.33 21.89
C ALA A 8 65.56 27.60 22.34
N ASP A 9 65.43 27.73 23.67
CA ASP A 9 65.29 29.00 24.38
C ASP A 9 66.51 29.91 24.15
N VAL A 10 66.38 31.20 24.50
CA VAL A 10 67.33 31.97 25.31
C VAL A 10 66.70 33.32 25.71
N GLU A 11 66.82 33.67 27.00
CA GLU A 11 66.44 34.96 27.63
C GLU A 11 67.31 36.14 27.13
N GLU A 12 66.89 37.41 27.24
CA GLU A 12 67.33 38.39 28.26
C GLU A 12 66.82 39.80 27.82
N ILE A 13 66.74 40.89 28.59
CA ILE A 13 66.63 41.22 30.04
C ILE A 13 66.12 42.68 30.10
N GLN A 14 65.16 43.05 30.96
CA GLN A 14 65.30 44.25 31.82
C GLN A 14 64.24 44.42 32.92
N GLN A 15 64.72 44.91 34.08
CA GLN A 15 64.03 45.01 35.35
C GLN A 15 64.34 46.37 36.00
N SER A 16 63.34 47.05 36.57
CA SER A 16 63.44 48.11 37.60
C SER A 16 62.03 48.66 37.96
N ASP A 17 61.77 49.29 39.11
CA ASP A 17 61.85 48.80 40.50
C ASP A 17 60.92 49.67 41.41
N SER A 18 60.57 49.15 42.60
CA SER A 18 60.13 49.89 43.82
C SER A 18 58.78 50.66 43.89
N GLY A 19 57.98 50.37 44.94
CA GLY A 19 56.89 51.23 45.46
C GLY A 19 55.68 50.49 46.10
N PRO A 20 55.44 50.52 47.44
CA PRO A 20 54.47 49.62 48.09
C PRO A 20 53.14 50.23 48.64
N ALA A 21 52.17 49.33 48.84
CA ALA A 21 51.06 49.32 49.81
C ALA A 21 49.92 50.38 49.76
N THR A 22 48.66 49.91 49.53
CA THR A 22 47.59 49.77 50.56
C THR A 22 46.20 49.45 49.95
N GLN A 23 45.64 48.27 50.30
CA GLN A 23 44.22 47.93 50.61
C GLN A 23 43.07 48.59 49.80
N GLU A 24 42.13 47.87 49.15
CA GLU A 24 41.00 47.13 49.79
C GLU A 24 40.17 46.30 48.75
N ARG A 25 39.34 45.33 49.21
CA ARG A 25 38.31 44.55 48.44
C ARG A 25 36.93 44.89 49.04
N PRO A 26 35.75 44.72 48.40
CA PRO A 26 35.38 43.85 47.26
C PRO A 26 34.68 44.68 46.13
N ASP A 27 33.90 44.21 45.15
CA ASP A 27 33.16 42.96 44.96
C ASP A 27 32.86 42.75 43.46
N ALA A 28 33.19 41.58 42.90
CA ALA A 28 32.91 41.23 41.51
C ALA A 28 31.92 40.07 41.49
N THR A 29 30.66 40.37 41.82
CA THR A 29 29.55 39.41 41.80
C THR A 29 29.48 38.73 40.43
N ALA A 30 29.84 37.45 40.39
CA ALA A 30 29.73 36.63 39.20
C ALA A 30 28.26 36.51 38.79
N ALA A 31 27.87 37.16 37.70
CA ALA A 31 26.52 37.04 37.15
C ALA A 31 26.22 35.56 36.87
N PRO A 32 25.14 34.99 37.42
CA PRO A 32 24.85 33.58 37.21
C PRO A 32 24.50 33.37 35.74
N HIS A 33 25.32 32.59 35.02
CA HIS A 33 24.99 32.08 33.69
C HIS A 33 23.71 31.24 33.77
N LYS A 34 22.56 31.90 33.60
CA LYS A 34 21.25 31.26 33.43
C LYS A 34 21.27 30.47 32.13
N SER A 35 21.78 29.24 32.21
CA SER A 35 21.66 28.22 31.16
C SER A 35 20.22 28.25 30.63
N PRO A 36 20.00 28.58 29.35
CA PRO A 36 18.65 28.90 28.89
C PRO A 36 17.76 27.67 29.04
N ARG A 37 16.70 27.79 29.85
CA ARG A 37 15.75 26.70 30.12
C ARG A 37 15.21 26.11 28.81
N GLY A 38 15.03 26.93 27.77
CA GLY A 38 14.68 26.50 26.42
C GLY A 38 15.67 25.52 25.78
N ALA A 39 16.99 25.69 25.94
CA ALA A 39 17.98 24.74 25.40
C ALA A 39 17.96 23.40 26.15
N ARG A 40 17.65 23.40 27.46
CA ARG A 40 17.51 22.17 28.25
C ARG A 40 16.20 21.44 27.91
N ALA A 41 15.10 22.18 27.72
CA ALA A 41 13.83 21.65 27.23
C ALA A 41 13.95 21.08 25.81
N LEU A 42 14.60 21.79 24.88
CA LEU A 42 14.85 21.33 23.52
C LEU A 42 15.71 20.06 23.49
N LYS A 43 16.78 19.99 24.30
CA LYS A 43 17.59 18.76 24.45
C LYS A 43 16.79 17.60 25.05
N SER A 44 15.86 17.87 25.96
CA SER A 44 14.97 16.84 26.52
C SER A 44 13.94 16.35 25.51
N GLY A 45 13.33 17.27 24.72
CA GLY A 45 12.41 16.94 23.65
C GLY A 45 13.08 16.13 22.53
N LEU A 46 14.29 16.51 22.13
CA LEU A 46 15.09 15.76 21.17
C LEU A 46 15.44 14.36 21.69
N ARG A 47 15.83 14.22 22.96
CA ARG A 47 16.06 12.90 23.58
C ARG A 47 14.79 12.05 23.60
N ALA A 48 13.64 12.62 23.95
CA ALA A 48 12.37 11.91 23.92
C ALA A 48 11.98 11.46 22.50
N ALA A 49 12.16 12.32 21.50
CA ALA A 49 11.95 11.99 20.09
C ALA A 49 12.88 10.85 19.63
N VAL A 50 14.18 10.91 19.95
CA VAL A 50 15.15 9.84 19.61
C VAL A 50 14.78 8.51 20.27
N VAL A 51 14.37 8.51 21.55
CA VAL A 51 13.91 7.30 22.25
C VAL A 51 12.64 6.75 21.61
N LEU A 52 11.68 7.61 21.24
CA LEU A 52 10.45 7.21 20.57
C LEU A 52 10.73 6.61 19.17
N CYS A 53 11.60 7.24 18.38
CA CYS A 53 12.03 6.72 17.08
C CYS A 53 12.71 5.36 17.22
N LEU A 54 13.63 5.19 18.18
CA LEU A 54 14.30 3.92 18.43
C LEU A 54 13.30 2.83 18.85
N ALA A 55 12.37 3.14 19.75
CA ALA A 55 11.31 2.21 20.16
C ALA A 55 10.42 1.81 18.98
N ALA A 56 10.00 2.76 18.14
CA ALA A 56 9.22 2.50 16.94
C ALA A 56 9.99 1.64 15.91
N SER A 57 11.31 1.87 15.74
CA SER A 57 12.16 1.04 14.89
C SER A 57 12.26 -0.40 15.40
N VAL A 58 12.44 -0.60 16.71
CA VAL A 58 12.46 -1.95 17.32
C VAL A 58 11.11 -2.66 17.13
N VAL A 59 9.99 -1.97 17.38
CA VAL A 59 8.65 -2.52 17.13
C VAL A 59 8.46 -2.88 15.65
N HIS A 60 8.87 -2.02 14.74
CA HIS A 60 8.79 -2.28 13.30
C HIS A 60 9.59 -3.54 12.90
N VAL A 61 10.84 -3.66 13.35
CA VAL A 61 11.69 -4.85 13.06
C VAL A 61 11.07 -6.12 13.62
N ILE A 62 10.48 -6.09 14.83
CA ILE A 62 9.79 -7.25 15.42
C ILE A 62 8.55 -7.63 14.59
N LEU A 63 7.74 -6.67 14.16
CA LEU A 63 6.53 -6.93 13.37
C LEU A 63 6.88 -7.46 11.97
N VAL A 64 7.89 -6.90 11.30
CA VAL A 64 8.39 -7.41 10.02
C VAL A 64 9.00 -8.82 10.18
N PHE A 65 9.77 -9.07 11.25
CA PHE A 65 10.26 -10.41 11.55
C PHE A 65 9.11 -11.43 11.66
N PHE A 66 8.06 -11.14 12.44
CA PHE A 66 6.91 -12.05 12.55
C PHE A 66 6.06 -12.17 11.29
N HIS A 67 6.15 -11.20 10.36
CA HIS A 67 5.50 -11.26 9.05
C HIS A 67 6.24 -12.18 8.07
N VAL A 68 7.58 -12.19 8.08
CA VAL A 68 8.41 -12.99 7.16
C VAL A 68 8.81 -14.35 7.73
N ALA A 69 8.84 -14.50 9.06
CA ALA A 69 9.21 -15.75 9.71
C ALA A 69 8.19 -16.88 9.42
N PRO A 70 8.64 -18.16 9.42
CA PRO A 70 7.77 -19.31 9.31
C PRO A 70 6.60 -19.30 10.30
N ALA A 71 5.47 -19.87 9.88
CA ALA A 71 4.20 -19.82 10.60
C ALA A 71 4.31 -20.36 12.03
N ASN A 72 4.09 -19.49 13.02
CA ASN A 72 4.25 -19.79 14.44
C ASN A 72 3.02 -19.30 15.24
N THR A 73 2.91 -19.68 16.51
CA THR A 73 1.73 -19.37 17.33
C THR A 73 1.52 -17.87 17.52
N VAL A 74 2.60 -17.08 17.60
CA VAL A 74 2.53 -15.62 17.74
C VAL A 74 2.05 -14.98 16.43
N SER A 75 2.68 -15.31 15.30
CA SER A 75 2.29 -14.75 14.01
C SER A 75 0.87 -15.15 13.59
N LYS A 76 0.41 -16.36 13.94
CA LYS A 76 -1.00 -16.77 13.78
C LYS A 76 -1.95 -15.98 14.66
N ARG A 77 -1.67 -15.84 15.96
CA ARG A 77 -2.56 -15.15 16.93
C ARG A 77 -2.68 -13.65 16.68
N TYR A 78 -1.56 -13.00 16.32
CA TYR A 78 -1.49 -11.55 16.12
C TYR A 78 -1.48 -11.16 14.63
N SER A 79 -1.77 -12.09 13.73
CA SER A 79 -1.80 -11.86 12.27
C SER A 79 -2.55 -10.58 11.88
N PRO A 80 -3.76 -10.27 12.41
CA PRO A 80 -4.46 -9.04 12.05
C PRO A 80 -3.69 -7.76 12.38
N LEU A 81 -3.01 -7.70 13.52
CA LEU A 81 -2.23 -6.55 13.97
C LEU A 81 -0.93 -6.39 13.16
N ILE A 82 -0.21 -7.50 12.94
CA ILE A 82 1.01 -7.53 12.13
C ILE A 82 0.67 -7.07 10.70
N ASN A 83 -0.39 -7.61 10.11
CA ASN A 83 -0.86 -7.28 8.77
C ASN A 83 -1.30 -5.80 8.66
N ALA A 84 -1.99 -5.26 9.66
CA ALA A 84 -2.39 -3.86 9.69
C ALA A 84 -1.20 -2.88 9.77
N TRP A 85 -0.07 -3.28 10.36
CA TRP A 85 1.15 -2.48 10.40
C TRP A 85 1.99 -2.59 9.13
N VAL A 86 2.10 -3.80 8.56
CA VAL A 86 3.03 -4.09 7.45
C VAL A 86 2.42 -3.74 6.08
N TYR A 87 1.20 -4.21 5.77
CA TYR A 87 0.62 -4.05 4.42
C TYR A 87 0.34 -2.62 3.94
N PRO A 88 0.20 -1.57 4.77
CA PRO A 88 0.13 -0.19 4.26
C PRO A 88 1.40 0.28 3.56
N PHE A 89 2.55 -0.33 3.85
CA PHE A 89 3.86 0.12 3.38
C PHE A 89 4.66 -0.96 2.63
N PHE A 90 4.45 -2.24 2.94
CA PHE A 90 5.20 -3.37 2.39
C PHE A 90 4.25 -4.49 1.95
N GLU A 91 3.86 -4.50 0.68
CA GLU A 91 3.14 -5.62 0.07
C GLU A 91 4.13 -6.62 -0.55
N GLN A 92 4.25 -7.82 0.02
CA GLN A 92 5.12 -8.87 -0.51
C GLN A 92 4.49 -9.56 -1.71
N ASN A 93 4.90 -9.20 -2.92
CA ASN A 93 4.40 -9.80 -4.15
C ASN A 93 5.52 -10.41 -5.00
N TRP A 94 5.81 -11.69 -4.75
CA TRP A 94 6.85 -12.46 -5.46
C TRP A 94 6.52 -12.81 -6.91
N ARG A 95 5.29 -12.52 -7.38
CA ARG A 95 4.81 -12.81 -8.75
C ARG A 95 5.58 -12.06 -9.85
N LEU A 96 6.47 -11.13 -9.50
CA LEU A 96 7.39 -10.49 -10.44
C LEU A 96 8.53 -11.42 -10.90
N PHE A 97 8.98 -12.35 -10.04
CA PHE A 97 10.13 -13.23 -10.30
C PHE A 97 9.72 -14.67 -10.65
N ALA A 98 8.57 -15.11 -10.16
CA ALA A 98 7.94 -16.38 -10.53
C ALA A 98 6.43 -16.15 -10.70
N PRO A 99 5.98 -15.59 -11.83
CA PRO A 99 4.56 -15.54 -12.14
C PRO A 99 4.06 -16.96 -12.41
N ASP A 100 3.13 -17.45 -11.57
CA ASP A 100 2.34 -18.63 -11.94
C ASP A 100 1.62 -18.32 -13.25
N PRO A 101 1.86 -19.09 -14.34
CA PRO A 101 1.17 -18.86 -15.59
C PRO A 101 -0.32 -19.14 -15.40
N GLU A 102 -1.13 -18.17 -15.78
CA GLU A 102 -2.58 -18.22 -15.65
C GLU A 102 -3.13 -19.37 -16.52
N SER A 103 -3.54 -20.49 -15.91
CA SER A 103 -4.02 -21.69 -16.61
C SER A 103 -5.50 -21.61 -17.04
N VAL A 104 -6.13 -20.46 -16.86
CA VAL A 104 -7.56 -20.23 -17.10
C VAL A 104 -7.80 -18.87 -17.77
N ASN A 105 -8.66 -18.86 -18.79
CA ASN A 105 -9.26 -17.63 -19.32
C ASN A 105 -10.48 -17.26 -18.47
N ARG A 106 -10.73 -15.97 -18.25
CA ARG A 106 -11.89 -15.51 -17.46
C ARG A 106 -12.70 -14.47 -18.22
N GLN A 107 -13.97 -14.80 -18.47
CA GLN A 107 -14.95 -13.90 -19.03
C GLN A 107 -15.74 -13.26 -17.89
N ILE A 108 -15.70 -11.94 -17.78
CA ILE A 108 -16.38 -11.17 -16.73
C ILE A 108 -17.53 -10.43 -17.39
N LEU A 109 -18.73 -10.92 -17.14
CA LEU A 109 -19.98 -10.36 -17.61
C LEU A 109 -20.54 -9.41 -16.55
N ALA A 110 -21.08 -8.27 -16.96
CA ALA A 110 -21.83 -7.35 -16.12
C ALA A 110 -23.28 -7.25 -16.61
N ARG A 111 -24.22 -7.02 -15.68
CA ARG A 111 -25.56 -6.53 -16.02
C ARG A 111 -25.98 -5.48 -15.01
N THR A 112 -26.83 -4.56 -15.45
CA THR A 112 -27.32 -3.46 -14.62
C THR A 112 -28.78 -3.66 -14.24
N ALA A 113 -29.21 -2.94 -13.22
CA ALA A 113 -30.63 -2.77 -12.93
C ALA A 113 -30.92 -1.32 -12.51
N HIS A 114 -32.12 -0.85 -12.83
CA HIS A 114 -32.63 0.45 -12.43
C HIS A 114 -33.99 0.29 -11.72
N THR A 115 -34.24 1.14 -10.74
CA THR A 115 -35.55 1.26 -10.09
C THR A 115 -36.42 2.23 -10.90
N VAL A 116 -37.58 1.75 -11.34
CA VAL A 116 -38.56 2.53 -12.10
C VAL A 116 -39.44 3.32 -11.12
N SER A 117 -40.16 4.34 -11.61
CA SER A 117 -41.05 5.20 -10.81
C SER A 117 -42.18 4.46 -10.08
N ASP A 118 -42.51 3.23 -10.51
CA ASP A 118 -43.48 2.33 -9.86
C ASP A 118 -42.85 1.49 -8.72
N GLY A 119 -41.56 1.67 -8.44
CA GLY A 119 -40.79 0.90 -7.47
C GLY A 119 -40.29 -0.46 -7.99
N SER A 120 -40.65 -0.86 -9.21
CA SER A 120 -40.16 -2.10 -9.81
C SER A 120 -38.68 -2.00 -10.20
N VAL A 121 -37.97 -3.12 -10.16
CA VAL A 121 -36.56 -3.21 -10.58
C VAL A 121 -36.50 -3.85 -11.95
N ARG A 122 -36.06 -3.10 -12.96
CA ARG A 122 -35.83 -3.62 -14.33
C ARG A 122 -34.37 -3.99 -14.50
N VAL A 123 -34.13 -5.25 -14.86
CA VAL A 123 -32.80 -5.84 -15.06
C VAL A 123 -32.45 -5.84 -16.55
N GLY A 124 -31.27 -5.32 -16.90
CA GLY A 124 -30.74 -5.31 -18.26
C GLY A 124 -30.11 -6.65 -18.68
N PRO A 125 -29.73 -6.77 -19.97
CA PRO A 125 -29.01 -7.92 -20.48
C PRO A 125 -27.59 -8.02 -19.90
N TRP A 126 -26.94 -9.17 -20.11
CA TRP A 126 -25.51 -9.33 -19.83
C TRP A 126 -24.67 -8.63 -20.92
N PHE A 127 -23.60 -7.99 -20.47
CA PHE A 127 -22.61 -7.27 -21.27
C PHE A 127 -21.21 -7.80 -20.91
N ASP A 128 -20.36 -8.03 -21.91
CA ASP A 128 -19.04 -8.65 -21.70
C ASP A 128 -17.95 -7.59 -21.49
N LEU A 129 -17.48 -7.44 -20.25
CA LEU A 129 -16.40 -6.51 -19.91
C LEU A 129 -15.04 -7.01 -20.41
N THR A 130 -14.83 -8.34 -20.47
CA THR A 130 -13.60 -8.94 -20.99
C THR A 130 -13.48 -8.67 -22.49
N ALA A 131 -14.58 -8.71 -23.24
CA ALA A 131 -14.58 -8.37 -24.67
C ALA A 131 -14.18 -6.91 -24.93
N VAL A 132 -14.65 -5.96 -24.10
CA VAL A 132 -14.26 -4.54 -24.21
C VAL A 132 -12.76 -4.36 -24.01
N ASP A 133 -12.23 -4.83 -22.88
CA ASP A 133 -10.80 -4.72 -22.56
C ASP A 133 -9.93 -5.50 -23.58
N GLY A 134 -10.41 -6.64 -24.09
CA GLY A 134 -9.77 -7.43 -25.14
C GLY A 134 -9.68 -6.69 -26.48
N SER A 135 -10.78 -6.09 -26.94
CA SER A 135 -10.81 -5.32 -28.21
C SER A 135 -9.89 -4.08 -28.20
N ALA A 136 -9.60 -3.53 -27.02
CA ALA A 136 -8.64 -2.44 -26.84
C ALA A 136 -7.17 -2.91 -26.83
N VAL A 137 -6.93 -4.22 -26.82
CA VAL A 137 -5.60 -4.85 -26.85
C VAL A 137 -5.33 -5.55 -28.20
N GLU A 138 -6.36 -6.12 -28.81
CA GLU A 138 -6.26 -6.82 -30.09
C GLU A 138 -5.76 -5.89 -31.22
N HIS A 139 -4.85 -6.40 -32.05
CA HIS A 139 -4.17 -5.68 -33.13
C HIS A 139 -3.42 -4.38 -32.75
N GLN A 140 -3.28 -4.04 -31.47
CA GLN A 140 -2.59 -2.84 -31.01
C GLN A 140 -1.09 -3.15 -30.72
N PRO A 141 -0.10 -2.56 -31.43
CA PRO A 141 1.32 -2.84 -31.18
C PRO A 141 1.81 -2.39 -29.79
N PHE A 142 1.19 -1.37 -29.19
CA PHE A 142 1.52 -0.88 -27.85
C PHE A 142 0.25 -0.75 -26.99
N PRO A 143 -0.35 -1.88 -26.55
CA PRO A 143 -1.62 -1.85 -25.83
C PRO A 143 -1.44 -1.32 -24.41
N SER A 144 -2.41 -0.53 -23.93
CA SER A 144 -2.32 0.04 -22.58
C SER A 144 -2.36 -1.05 -21.51
N HIS A 145 -1.49 -0.94 -20.50
CA HIS A 145 -1.53 -1.84 -19.34
C HIS A 145 -2.86 -1.78 -18.58
N THR A 146 -3.57 -0.65 -18.67
CA THR A 146 -4.93 -0.49 -18.10
C THR A 146 -5.91 -1.45 -18.79
N ALA A 147 -5.99 -1.46 -20.13
CA ALA A 147 -6.85 -2.39 -20.86
C ALA A 147 -6.45 -3.85 -20.62
N GLN A 148 -5.16 -4.16 -20.57
CA GLN A 148 -4.66 -5.53 -20.34
C GLN A 148 -4.94 -6.07 -18.91
N ASN A 149 -4.87 -5.21 -17.89
CA ASN A 149 -4.70 -5.66 -16.51
C ASN A 149 -5.68 -5.08 -15.49
N MET A 150 -6.39 -3.99 -15.76
CA MET A 150 -7.19 -3.30 -14.74
C MET A 150 -8.32 -4.20 -14.20
N LEU A 151 -9.18 -4.70 -15.09
CA LEU A 151 -10.28 -5.60 -14.74
C LEU A 151 -9.78 -6.94 -14.18
N ARG A 152 -8.75 -7.52 -14.81
CA ARG A 152 -8.12 -8.78 -14.39
C ARG A 152 -7.57 -8.70 -12.95
N ARG A 153 -6.83 -7.63 -12.62
CA ARG A 153 -6.28 -7.42 -11.27
C ARG A 153 -7.37 -7.11 -10.25
N ALA A 154 -8.39 -6.32 -10.63
CA ALA A 154 -9.53 -6.05 -9.75
C ALA A 154 -10.26 -7.35 -9.36
N TRP A 155 -10.46 -8.27 -10.31
CA TRP A 155 -11.01 -9.59 -10.03
C TRP A 155 -10.12 -10.43 -9.12
N SER A 156 -8.81 -10.55 -9.42
CA SER A 156 -7.89 -11.31 -8.56
C SER A 156 -7.89 -10.77 -7.12
N SER A 157 -7.76 -9.46 -6.92
CA SER A 157 -7.77 -8.86 -5.60
C SER A 157 -9.12 -8.96 -4.87
N TYR A 158 -10.23 -9.01 -5.61
CA TYR A 158 -11.54 -9.34 -5.05
C TYR A 158 -11.58 -10.78 -4.51
N VAL A 159 -11.15 -11.77 -5.31
CA VAL A 159 -11.09 -13.18 -4.89
C VAL A 159 -10.17 -13.36 -3.68
N ASP A 160 -8.97 -12.77 -3.70
CA ASP A 160 -7.99 -12.83 -2.61
C ASP A 160 -8.53 -12.28 -1.27
N THR A 161 -9.53 -11.38 -1.31
CA THR A 161 -10.10 -10.75 -0.11
C THR A 161 -11.47 -11.29 0.33
N HIS A 162 -12.20 -11.96 -0.57
CA HIS A 162 -13.56 -12.49 -0.30
C HIS A 162 -13.62 -14.03 -0.22
N GLY A 163 -12.58 -14.72 -0.68
CA GLY A 163 -12.57 -16.19 -0.74
C GLY A 163 -13.69 -16.72 -1.63
N GLY A 164 -14.52 -17.63 -1.11
CA GLY A 164 -15.60 -18.29 -1.85
C GLY A 164 -17.04 -17.87 -1.51
N ASP A 165 -17.26 -17.00 -0.51
CA ASP A 165 -18.63 -16.67 -0.04
C ASP A 165 -19.04 -15.20 -0.24
N ASP A 166 -18.26 -14.44 -1.02
CA ASP A 166 -18.54 -13.07 -1.48
C ASP A 166 -18.80 -12.03 -0.36
N LYS A 167 -18.43 -12.33 0.89
CA LYS A 167 -18.61 -11.44 2.05
C LYS A 167 -17.38 -10.63 2.39
N ALA A 168 -17.50 -9.31 2.24
CA ALA A 168 -16.50 -8.34 2.66
C ALA A 168 -16.40 -8.28 4.20
N ARG A 169 -15.45 -9.02 4.78
CA ARG A 169 -15.22 -9.08 6.25
C ARG A 169 -14.22 -8.04 6.78
N THR A 170 -13.54 -7.31 5.90
CA THR A 170 -12.48 -6.36 6.25
C THR A 170 -12.59 -5.10 5.42
N GLU A 171 -11.99 -4.00 5.89
CA GLU A 171 -11.90 -2.74 5.13
C GLU A 171 -11.21 -2.94 3.77
N ARG A 172 -10.16 -3.77 3.71
CA ARG A 172 -9.49 -4.13 2.44
C ARG A 172 -10.44 -4.86 1.49
N ALA A 173 -11.29 -5.77 1.99
CA ALA A 173 -12.29 -6.45 1.17
C ALA A 173 -13.34 -5.45 0.63
N LEU A 174 -13.88 -4.58 1.48
CA LEU A 174 -14.81 -3.51 1.05
C LEU A 174 -14.18 -2.59 -0.02
N MET A 175 -12.90 -2.25 0.14
CA MET A 175 -12.15 -1.46 -0.83
C MET A 175 -11.97 -2.19 -2.17
N MET A 176 -11.63 -3.48 -2.16
CA MET A 176 -11.47 -4.28 -3.40
C MET A 176 -12.82 -4.55 -4.09
N GLN A 177 -13.89 -4.76 -3.33
CA GLN A 177 -15.25 -4.81 -3.86
C GLN A 177 -15.60 -3.50 -4.55
N LYS A 178 -15.45 -2.35 -3.87
CA LYS A 178 -15.73 -1.03 -4.45
C LYS A 178 -14.90 -0.75 -5.70
N TYR A 179 -13.62 -1.14 -5.71
CA TYR A 179 -12.74 -1.00 -6.87
C TYR A 179 -13.24 -1.79 -8.08
N LEU A 180 -13.58 -3.07 -7.90
CA LEU A 180 -14.16 -3.91 -8.96
C LEU A 180 -15.52 -3.39 -9.45
N THR A 181 -16.40 -2.99 -8.53
CA THR A 181 -17.70 -2.36 -8.84
C THR A 181 -17.55 -1.11 -9.69
N ASN A 182 -16.63 -0.22 -9.33
CA ASN A 182 -16.41 1.03 -10.05
C ASN A 182 -15.89 0.77 -11.48
N ILE A 183 -14.91 -0.11 -11.66
CA ILE A 183 -14.41 -0.48 -13.00
C ILE A 183 -15.53 -1.00 -13.89
N ALA A 184 -16.36 -1.90 -13.36
CA ALA A 184 -17.49 -2.44 -14.09
C ALA A 184 -18.54 -1.37 -14.42
N ALA A 185 -18.85 -0.49 -13.47
CA ALA A 185 -19.80 0.60 -13.67
C ALA A 185 -19.31 1.60 -14.73
N ASP A 186 -18.04 2.02 -14.67
CA ASP A 186 -17.43 2.93 -15.64
C ASP A 186 -17.39 2.32 -17.05
N ARG A 187 -17.06 1.04 -17.18
CA ARG A 187 -17.08 0.31 -18.46
C ARG A 187 -18.50 0.19 -19.04
N VAL A 188 -19.50 -0.11 -18.21
CA VAL A 188 -20.90 -0.16 -18.68
C VAL A 188 -21.41 1.23 -19.06
N ALA A 189 -21.10 2.28 -18.28
CA ALA A 189 -21.51 3.65 -18.58
C ALA A 189 -20.80 4.25 -19.82
N ALA A 190 -19.61 3.76 -20.17
CA ALA A 190 -18.93 4.11 -21.41
C ALA A 190 -19.56 3.45 -22.66
N HIS A 191 -20.25 2.32 -22.51
CA HIS A 191 -20.91 1.61 -23.60
C HIS A 191 -22.42 1.96 -23.73
N ASN A 192 -23.10 2.19 -22.60
CA ASN A 192 -24.52 2.46 -22.53
C ASN A 192 -24.78 3.87 -21.98
N SER A 193 -25.56 4.68 -22.69
CA SER A 193 -25.97 6.04 -22.27
C SER A 193 -27.04 6.09 -21.17
N GLY A 194 -27.42 4.95 -20.58
CA GLY A 194 -28.48 4.85 -19.58
C GLY A 194 -27.96 4.82 -18.15
N THR A 195 -28.59 5.58 -17.25
CA THR A 195 -28.31 5.52 -15.81
C THR A 195 -28.80 4.19 -15.20
N PHE A 196 -28.08 3.68 -14.20
CA PHE A 196 -28.46 2.50 -13.43
C PHE A 196 -28.13 2.67 -11.94
N ASP A 197 -28.87 1.95 -11.09
CA ASP A 197 -28.76 2.03 -9.63
C ASP A 197 -27.98 0.85 -9.04
N PHE A 198 -27.97 -0.28 -9.74
CA PHE A 198 -27.29 -1.50 -9.32
C PHE A 198 -26.54 -2.16 -10.48
N ILE A 199 -25.46 -2.87 -10.14
CA ILE A 199 -24.70 -3.72 -11.04
C ILE A 199 -24.53 -5.11 -10.42
N GLN A 200 -24.52 -6.14 -11.27
CA GLN A 200 -24.18 -7.51 -10.89
C GLN A 200 -23.16 -8.06 -11.87
N LEU A 201 -22.16 -8.77 -11.35
CA LEU A 201 -21.16 -9.46 -12.16
C LEU A 201 -21.37 -10.97 -12.16
N ARG A 202 -20.96 -11.60 -13.26
CA ARG A 202 -20.85 -13.04 -13.41
C ARG A 202 -19.51 -13.36 -14.05
N VAL A 203 -18.73 -14.23 -13.42
CA VAL A 203 -17.41 -14.65 -13.89
C VAL A 203 -17.47 -16.10 -14.34
N LEU A 204 -17.09 -16.33 -15.59
CA LEU A 204 -16.92 -17.66 -16.17
C LEU A 204 -15.42 -17.96 -16.27
N THR A 205 -14.95 -18.95 -15.53
CA THR A 205 -13.55 -19.41 -15.56
C THR A 205 -13.45 -20.60 -16.50
N MET A 206 -12.72 -20.44 -17.60
CA MET A 206 -12.56 -21.40 -18.69
C MET A 206 -11.14 -21.99 -18.65
N PRO A 207 -10.95 -23.31 -18.62
CA PRO A 207 -9.60 -23.89 -18.67
C PRO A 207 -8.92 -23.56 -20.00
N ILE A 208 -7.61 -23.24 -19.97
CA ILE A 208 -6.80 -23.13 -21.19
C ILE A 208 -6.51 -24.55 -21.70
N PRO A 209 -6.75 -24.86 -22.98
CA PRO A 209 -6.50 -26.20 -23.53
C PRO A 209 -5.03 -26.62 -23.44
N SER A 210 -4.75 -27.72 -22.75
CA SER A 210 -3.43 -28.33 -22.66
C SER A 210 -3.16 -29.31 -23.81
N GLY A 211 -2.89 -28.76 -25.00
CA GLY A 211 -2.36 -29.50 -26.15
C GLY A 211 -3.39 -29.91 -27.22
N PRO A 212 -2.92 -30.54 -28.33
CA PRO A 212 -3.71 -30.75 -29.55
C PRO A 212 -4.82 -31.81 -29.42
N ALA A 213 -4.89 -32.55 -28.31
CA ALA A 213 -5.92 -33.55 -28.06
C ALA A 213 -7.23 -32.97 -27.49
N ALA A 214 -7.33 -31.65 -27.30
CA ALA A 214 -8.57 -30.96 -26.97
C ALA A 214 -9.52 -30.98 -28.18
N GLY A 215 -10.25 -32.09 -28.35
CA GLY A 215 -11.22 -32.26 -29.44
C GLY A 215 -12.38 -31.25 -29.38
N ASN A 216 -13.21 -31.23 -30.42
CA ASN A 216 -14.27 -30.24 -30.72
C ASN A 216 -15.43 -30.13 -29.70
N ARG A 217 -15.27 -30.58 -28.45
CA ARG A 217 -16.24 -30.35 -27.38
C ARG A 217 -16.21 -28.86 -26.99
N PRO A 218 -17.36 -28.16 -26.91
CA PRO A 218 -17.41 -26.81 -26.37
C PRO A 218 -16.77 -26.77 -24.98
N PRO A 219 -15.86 -25.82 -24.69
CA PRO A 219 -15.22 -25.75 -23.38
C PRO A 219 -16.26 -25.48 -22.29
N THR A 220 -16.36 -26.37 -21.31
CA THR A 220 -17.20 -26.18 -20.13
C THR A 220 -16.46 -25.26 -19.14
N PRO A 221 -17.11 -24.21 -18.58
CA PRO A 221 -16.52 -23.43 -17.51
C PRO A 221 -16.18 -24.32 -16.30
N ALA A 222 -14.95 -24.22 -15.81
CA ALA A 222 -14.52 -24.83 -14.55
C ALA A 222 -15.17 -24.14 -13.33
N GLU A 223 -15.52 -22.86 -13.47
CA GLU A 223 -16.27 -22.09 -12.49
C GLU A 223 -17.26 -21.16 -13.19
N ASN A 224 -18.43 -20.97 -12.59
CA ASN A 224 -19.44 -20.00 -13.01
C ASN A 224 -19.96 -19.28 -11.77
N ARG A 225 -19.29 -18.18 -11.39
CA ARG A 225 -19.53 -17.46 -10.14
C ARG A 225 -20.40 -16.23 -10.40
N LEU A 226 -21.56 -16.19 -9.76
CA LEU A 226 -22.50 -15.07 -9.82
C LEU A 226 -22.37 -14.25 -8.54
N LEU A 227 -21.90 -13.00 -8.65
CA LEU A 227 -21.70 -12.13 -7.50
C LEU A 227 -23.04 -11.54 -7.01
N PRO A 228 -23.14 -11.10 -5.74
CA PRO A 228 -24.31 -10.36 -5.27
C PRO A 228 -24.51 -9.03 -6.03
N TRP A 229 -25.73 -8.50 -6.00
CA TRP A 229 -26.02 -7.17 -6.51
C TRP A 229 -25.34 -6.10 -5.65
N TRP A 230 -24.68 -5.15 -6.31
CA TRP A 230 -24.06 -4.00 -5.66
C TRP A 230 -24.73 -2.72 -6.10
N LYS A 231 -25.08 -1.87 -5.14
CA LYS A 231 -25.55 -0.51 -5.41
C LYS A 231 -24.38 0.32 -5.91
N VAL A 232 -24.57 1.01 -7.03
CA VAL A 232 -23.61 1.98 -7.55
C VAL A 232 -24.03 3.39 -7.16
N THR A 233 -23.07 4.32 -7.14
CA THR A 233 -23.42 5.74 -7.25
C THR A 233 -24.09 5.95 -8.61
N ARG A 234 -24.98 6.93 -8.79
CA ARG A 234 -25.66 7.11 -10.08
C ARG A 234 -24.65 7.48 -11.18
N HIS A 235 -24.19 6.50 -11.96
CA HIS A 235 -23.30 6.69 -13.11
C HIS A 235 -24.13 6.91 -14.37
N GLY A 236 -23.71 7.86 -15.19
CA GLY A 236 -24.47 8.40 -16.32
C GLY A 236 -24.60 9.92 -16.20
N LYS A 237 -24.53 10.61 -17.34
CA LYS A 237 -24.53 12.08 -17.45
C LYS A 237 -25.80 12.55 -18.14
#